data_AF-A0A6C1RYR9-F1
#
_entry.id   AF-A0A6C1RYR9-F1
#
_cell.length_a   1.000
_cell.length_b   1.000
_cell.length_c   1.000
_cell.angle_alpha   90.00
_cell.angle_beta   90.00
_cell.angle_gamma   90.00
#
_symmetry.space_group_name_H-M   'P 1'
#
loop_
_entity.id
_entity.type
_entity.pdbx_description
1 polymer ?
#
loop_
_entity_poly.entity_id
_entity_poly.type
_entity_poly.pdbx_seq_one_letter_code
_entity_poly.pdbx_strand_id
1 'polypeptide(L)'
;IFQYIGKYIADYSAIDRPPLPDMQDPADLLRWASESVIYESELYNRRIFLQQEEFNHAMFLSLSRSFFYEELRVEFSSYYNFTSEEYLIRPELKWSARDGMLISAGAQIMRGPDESIYNMAGKVLGGFFAGIRMSF
;
A
#
# COMPACT_ATOMS: atom_id res chain seq x y z
N ILE A 1 -10.06 -0.77 -16.71
CA ILE A 1 -9.37 -2.03 -16.40
C ILE A 1 -9.79 -2.45 -15.01
N PHE A 2 -10.29 -3.68 -14.87
CA PHE A 2 -10.56 -4.30 -13.58
C PHE A 2 -9.73 -5.58 -13.51
N GLN A 3 -9.07 -5.81 -12.38
CA GLN A 3 -8.21 -6.96 -12.17
C GLN A 3 -8.43 -7.49 -10.76
N TYR A 4 -8.58 -8.80 -10.67
CA TYR A 4 -8.49 -9.54 -9.42
C TYR A 4 -7.12 -10.21 -9.34
N ILE A 5 -6.50 -10.16 -8.16
CA ILE A 5 -5.15 -10.64 -7.90
C ILE A 5 -5.26 -11.64 -6.75
N GLY A 6 -4.97 -12.91 -7.03
CA GLY A 6 -4.82 -13.96 -6.02
C GLY A 6 -3.36 -14.38 -5.94
N LYS A 7 -2.82 -14.50 -4.74
CA LYS A 7 -1.47 -15.00 -4.49
C LYS A 7 -1.54 -16.14 -3.48
N TYR A 8 -0.92 -17.27 -3.84
CA TYR A 8 -0.78 -18.44 -2.99
C TYR A 8 0.68 -18.63 -2.58
N ILE A 9 0.93 -19.03 -1.34
CA ILE A 9 2.27 -19.27 -0.79
C ILE A 9 2.38 -20.75 -0.44
N ALA A 10 3.11 -21.51 -1.27
CA ALA A 10 3.24 -22.97 -1.12
C ALA A 10 3.95 -23.40 0.17
N ASP A 11 5.01 -22.69 0.58
CA ASP A 11 5.78 -22.99 1.79
C ASP A 11 5.41 -22.04 2.94
N TYR A 12 4.11 -21.84 3.18
CA TYR A 12 3.65 -20.97 4.26
C TYR A 12 3.91 -21.61 5.64
N SER A 13 4.57 -20.87 6.52
CA SER A 13 4.72 -21.20 7.93
C SER A 13 4.30 -20.00 8.76
N ALA A 14 3.45 -20.17 9.77
CA ALA A 14 3.11 -19.07 10.67
C ALA A 14 4.36 -18.62 11.45
N ILE A 15 4.52 -17.32 11.69
CA ILE A 15 5.54 -16.85 12.63
C ILE A 15 4.98 -17.07 14.04
N ASP A 16 5.72 -17.81 14.87
CA ASP A 16 5.35 -18.00 16.27
C ASP A 16 5.59 -16.71 17.06
N ARG A 17 4.54 -16.23 17.75
CA ARG A 17 4.66 -15.09 18.66
C ARG A 17 5.48 -15.51 19.88
N PRO A 18 6.48 -14.71 20.31
CA PRO A 18 7.24 -15.02 21.52
C PRO A 18 6.30 -15.06 22.74
N PRO A 19 6.46 -16.04 23.65
CA PRO A 19 5.62 -16.17 24.83
C PRO A 19 5.80 -14.95 25.74
N LEU A 20 4.76 -14.57 26.48
CA LEU A 20 4.85 -13.46 27.43
C LEU A 20 5.95 -13.77 28.49
N PRO A 21 6.82 -12.81 28.82
CA PRO A 21 7.89 -13.04 29.78
C PRO A 21 7.33 -13.09 31.20
N ASP A 22 7.99 -13.84 32.08
CA ASP A 22 7.83 -13.64 33.51
C ASP A 22 8.49 -12.32 33.91
N MET A 23 7.68 -11.33 34.32
CA MET A 23 8.17 -10.00 34.70
C MET A 23 9.05 -10.00 35.94
N GLN A 24 9.11 -11.12 36.67
CA GLN A 24 9.97 -11.28 37.86
C GLN A 24 11.38 -11.80 37.52
N ASP A 25 11.60 -12.33 36.32
CA ASP A 25 12.93 -12.81 35.87
C ASP A 25 13.54 -11.83 34.85
N PRO A 26 14.59 -11.07 35.22
CA PRO A 26 15.28 -10.15 34.31
C PRO A 26 15.89 -10.84 33.07
N ALA A 27 16.29 -12.12 33.18
CA ALA A 27 16.86 -12.85 32.06
C ALA A 27 15.79 -13.21 31.02
N ASP A 28 14.59 -13.57 31.49
CA ASP A 28 13.45 -13.87 30.62
C ASP A 28 12.94 -12.62 29.89
N LEU A 29 12.90 -11.48 30.60
CA LEU A 29 12.56 -10.20 30.00
C LEU A 29 13.52 -9.81 28.85
N LEU A 30 14.82 -10.02 29.04
CA LEU A 30 15.83 -9.74 28.01
C LEU A 30 15.68 -10.67 26.79
N ARG A 31 15.41 -11.95 27.03
CA ARG A 31 15.14 -12.92 25.95
C ARG A 31 13.90 -12.53 25.15
N TRP A 32 12.78 -12.27 25.83
CA TRP A 32 11.54 -11.84 25.19
C TRP A 32 11.73 -10.56 24.37
N ALA A 33 12.47 -9.57 24.90
CA ALA A 33 12.74 -8.34 24.18
C ALA A 33 13.52 -8.60 22.88
N SER A 34 14.53 -9.47 22.92
CA SER A 34 15.31 -9.84 21.74
C SER A 34 14.47 -10.60 20.71
N GLU A 35 13.69 -11.59 21.15
CA GLU A 35 12.82 -12.40 20.28
C GLU A 35 11.70 -11.56 19.66
N SER A 36 11.13 -10.62 20.42
CA SER A 36 10.09 -9.70 19.93
C SER A 36 10.61 -8.78 18.84
N VAL A 37 11.85 -8.31 18.93
CA VAL A 37 12.46 -7.49 17.86
C VAL A 37 12.62 -8.30 16.57
N ILE A 38 13.03 -9.57 16.67
CA ILE A 38 13.14 -10.45 15.50
C ILE A 38 11.75 -10.73 14.92
N TYR A 39 10.78 -11.06 15.76
CA TYR A 39 9.39 -11.31 15.39
C TYR A 39 8.77 -10.13 14.63
N GLU A 40 8.88 -8.90 15.15
CA GLU A 40 8.32 -7.71 14.51
C GLU A 40 9.02 -7.39 13.18
N SER A 41 10.34 -7.58 13.10
CA SER A 41 11.11 -7.41 11.87
C SER A 41 10.68 -8.40 10.77
N GLU A 42 10.50 -9.68 11.12
CA GLU A 42 10.01 -10.70 10.19
C GLU A 42 8.58 -10.43 9.75
N LEU A 43 7.71 -10.05 10.69
CA LEU A 43 6.31 -9.72 10.39
C LEU A 43 6.22 -8.52 9.44
N TYR A 44 7.04 -7.50 9.66
CA TYR A 44 7.13 -6.34 8.77
C TYR A 44 7.62 -6.71 7.37
N ASN A 45 8.65 -7.55 7.26
CA ASN A 45 9.11 -8.06 5.97
C ASN A 45 8.01 -8.83 5.23
N ARG A 46 7.28 -9.71 5.94
CA ARG A 46 6.17 -10.45 5.35
C ARG A 46 5.01 -9.54 4.92
N ARG A 47 4.74 -8.45 5.64
CA ARG A 47 3.77 -7.43 5.23
C ARG A 47 4.13 -6.82 3.88
N ILE A 48 5.40 -6.41 3.68
CA ILE A 48 5.88 -5.85 2.40
C ILE A 48 5.64 -6.80 1.24
N PHE A 49 5.88 -8.10 1.44
CA PHE A 49 5.75 -9.11 0.39
C PHE A 49 4.36 -9.73 0.28
N LEU A 50 3.36 -9.27 1.05
CA LEU A 50 2.02 -9.87 1.10
C LEU A 50 2.08 -11.37 1.46
N GLN A 51 2.87 -11.71 2.49
CA GLN A 51 3.10 -13.07 2.97
C GLN A 51 2.60 -13.29 4.41
N GLN A 52 1.63 -12.49 4.83
CA GLN A 52 1.03 -12.59 6.17
C GLN A 52 0.15 -13.84 6.29
N GLU A 53 -0.52 -14.21 5.20
CA GLU A 53 -1.40 -15.37 5.10
C GLU A 53 -1.02 -16.25 3.91
N GLU A 54 -1.45 -17.51 3.94
CA GLU A 54 -1.23 -18.49 2.85
C GLU A 54 -1.89 -18.05 1.53
N PHE A 55 -3.06 -17.43 1.63
CA PHE A 55 -3.81 -16.88 0.51
C PHE A 55 -3.97 -15.37 0.66
N ASN A 56 -3.50 -14.62 -0.33
CA ASN A 56 -3.71 -13.18 -0.40
C ASN A 56 -4.62 -12.83 -1.57
N HIS A 57 -5.63 -12.01 -1.31
CA HIS A 57 -6.59 -11.57 -2.31
C HIS A 57 -6.60 -10.05 -2.39
N ALA A 58 -6.53 -9.52 -3.61
CA ALA A 58 -6.65 -8.10 -3.87
C ALA A 58 -7.43 -7.82 -5.15
N MET A 59 -7.98 -6.61 -5.23
CA MET A 59 -8.60 -6.06 -6.43
C MET A 59 -7.90 -4.76 -6.83
N PHE A 60 -7.80 -4.56 -8.14
CA PHE A 60 -7.32 -3.34 -8.73
C PHE A 60 -8.33 -2.85 -9.77
N LEU A 61 -8.67 -1.57 -9.70
CA LEU A 61 -9.55 -0.91 -10.64
C LEU A 61 -8.86 0.35 -11.16
N SER A 62 -8.80 0.50 -12.47
CA SER A 62 -8.28 1.68 -13.14
C SER A 62 -9.28 2.13 -14.20
N LEU A 63 -9.77 3.36 -14.05
CA LEU A 63 -10.66 4.03 -14.97
C LEU A 63 -9.89 5.20 -15.59
N SER A 64 -9.91 5.29 -16.91
CA SER A 64 -9.32 6.41 -17.63
C SER A 64 -10.26 6.81 -18.75
N ARG A 65 -10.55 8.11 -18.84
CA ARG A 65 -11.40 8.66 -19.89
C ARG A 65 -10.88 10.03 -20.32
N SER A 66 -10.79 10.19 -21.64
CA SER A 66 -10.51 11.47 -22.28
C SER A 66 -11.81 12.17 -22.68
N PHE A 67 -11.82 13.48 -22.54
CA PHE A 67 -12.89 14.41 -22.91
C PHE A 67 -12.29 15.54 -23.78
N PHE A 68 -13.16 16.28 -24.47
CA PHE A 68 -12.79 17.46 -25.28
C PHE A 68 -11.63 17.18 -26.26
N TYR A 69 -11.77 16.20 -27.15
CA TYR A 69 -10.72 15.85 -28.13
C TYR A 69 -9.34 15.59 -27.47
N GLU A 70 -9.34 14.89 -26.33
CA GLU A 70 -8.16 14.58 -25.51
C GLU A 70 -7.53 15.74 -24.74
N GLU A 71 -8.17 16.91 -24.73
CA GLU A 71 -7.72 18.05 -23.94
C GLU A 71 -7.79 17.77 -22.44
N LEU A 72 -8.81 17.05 -21.97
CA LEU A 72 -8.97 16.70 -20.56
C LEU A 72 -9.00 15.18 -20.39
N ARG A 73 -8.09 14.65 -19.58
CA ARG A 73 -8.06 13.24 -19.19
C ARG A 73 -8.31 13.11 -17.69
N VAL A 74 -9.31 12.29 -17.36
CA VAL A 74 -9.63 11.92 -15.98
C VAL A 74 -9.15 10.49 -15.77
N GLU A 75 -8.30 10.29 -14.77
CA GLU A 75 -7.78 9.01 -14.34
C GLU A 75 -8.20 8.75 -12.90
N PHE A 76 -8.65 7.54 -12.62
CA PHE A 76 -8.97 7.09 -11.29
C PHE A 76 -8.41 5.69 -11.13
N SER A 77 -7.54 5.50 -10.15
CA SER A 77 -7.02 4.18 -9.81
C SER A 77 -7.33 3.86 -8.35
N SER A 78 -7.80 2.64 -8.09
CA SER A 78 -8.00 2.13 -6.75
C SER A 78 -7.47 0.71 -6.62
N TYR A 79 -6.87 0.42 -5.48
CA TYR A 79 -6.40 -0.89 -5.08
C TYR A 79 -6.99 -1.21 -3.72
N TYR A 80 -7.44 -2.45 -3.52
CA TYR A 80 -7.94 -2.94 -2.25
C TYR A 80 -7.45 -4.36 -2.02
N ASN A 81 -6.74 -4.59 -0.93
CA ASN A 81 -6.31 -5.90 -0.49
C ASN A 81 -7.29 -6.41 0.57
N PHE A 82 -7.99 -7.50 0.28
CA PHE A 82 -8.97 -8.10 1.18
C PHE A 82 -8.30 -8.75 2.38
N THR A 83 -7.08 -9.26 2.21
CA THR A 83 -6.35 -9.99 3.25
C THR A 83 -5.67 -9.03 4.23
N SER A 84 -5.02 -7.97 3.74
CA SER A 84 -4.40 -6.97 4.63
C SER A 84 -5.34 -5.81 4.99
N GLU A 85 -6.56 -5.77 4.45
CA GLU A 85 -7.54 -4.69 4.59
C GLU A 85 -7.00 -3.30 4.19
N GLU A 86 -5.98 -3.27 3.32
CA GLU A 86 -5.30 -2.06 2.87
C GLU A 86 -5.89 -1.56 1.56
N TYR A 87 -6.02 -0.24 1.43
CA TYR A 87 -6.56 0.39 0.23
C TYR A 87 -5.83 1.64 -0.20
N LEU A 88 -5.73 1.79 -1.52
CA LEU A 88 -5.17 2.95 -2.19
C LEU A 88 -6.20 3.51 -3.15
N ILE A 89 -6.39 4.83 -3.13
CA ILE A 89 -7.25 5.56 -4.05
C ILE A 89 -6.45 6.74 -4.61
N ARG A 90 -6.39 6.85 -5.94
CA ARG A 90 -5.62 7.86 -6.65
C ARG A 90 -6.43 8.46 -7.80
N PRO A 91 -7.22 9.51 -7.54
CA PRO A 91 -7.80 10.35 -8.59
C PRO A 91 -6.73 11.28 -9.17
N GLU A 92 -6.74 11.46 -10.48
CA GLU A 92 -5.84 12.34 -11.21
C GLU A 92 -6.57 12.97 -12.40
N LEU A 93 -6.35 14.26 -12.59
CA LEU A 93 -6.84 15.06 -13.70
C LEU A 93 -5.64 15.56 -14.48
N LYS A 94 -5.67 15.41 -15.80
CA LYS A 94 -4.64 15.91 -16.72
C LYS A 94 -5.30 16.78 -17.77
N TRP A 95 -4.81 18.00 -17.93
CA TRP A 95 -5.31 18.97 -18.89
C TRP A 95 -4.20 19.41 -19.84
N SER A 96 -4.43 19.25 -21.13
CA SER A 96 -3.53 19.63 -22.22
C SER A 96 -3.93 21.01 -22.73
N ALA A 97 -3.36 22.07 -22.13
CA ALA A 97 -3.82 23.43 -22.39
C ALA A 97 -3.37 24.01 -23.75
N ARG A 98 -2.15 23.68 -24.22
CA ARG A 98 -1.57 24.11 -25.52
C ARG A 98 -0.54 23.10 -25.99
N ASP A 99 -0.10 23.19 -27.26
CA ASP A 99 0.95 22.36 -27.86
C ASP A 99 2.11 22.13 -26.89
N GLY A 100 2.23 20.89 -26.42
CA GLY A 100 3.31 20.46 -25.54
C GLY A 100 3.13 20.73 -24.04
N MET A 101 2.09 21.43 -23.58
CA MET A 101 1.88 21.74 -22.16
C MET A 101 0.78 20.87 -21.52
N LEU A 102 1.19 20.00 -20.60
CA LEU A 102 0.30 19.16 -19.80
C LEU A 102 0.33 19.59 -18.33
N ILE A 103 -0.83 19.98 -17.80
CA ILE A 103 -1.04 20.27 -16.39
C ILE A 103 -1.70 19.05 -15.76
N SER A 104 -1.19 18.57 -14.64
CA SER A 104 -1.75 17.45 -13.89
C SER A 104 -2.01 17.85 -12.44
N ALA A 105 -3.12 17.40 -11.88
CA ALA A 105 -3.42 17.53 -10.46
C ALA A 105 -4.13 16.27 -9.98
N GLY A 106 -3.88 15.86 -8.74
CA GLY A 106 -4.48 14.66 -8.19
C GLY A 106 -4.26 14.53 -6.70
N ALA A 107 -4.71 13.40 -6.18
CA ALA A 107 -4.49 13.02 -4.80
C ALA A 107 -4.08 11.55 -4.72
N GLN A 108 -3.34 11.20 -3.68
CA GLN A 108 -3.02 9.83 -3.32
C GLN A 108 -3.47 9.61 -1.89
N ILE A 109 -4.38 8.66 -1.71
CA ILE A 109 -4.93 8.30 -0.41
C ILE A 109 -4.58 6.84 -0.20
N MET A 110 -3.79 6.55 0.84
CA MET A 110 -3.45 5.20 1.26
C MET A 110 -3.88 5.05 2.71
N ARG A 111 -4.64 4.01 3.03
CA ARG A 111 -5.04 3.68 4.39
C ARG A 111 -5.13 2.17 4.57
N GLY A 112 -5.09 1.74 5.81
CA GLY A 112 -5.21 0.34 6.22
C GLY A 112 -5.23 0.25 7.75
N PRO A 113 -5.24 -0.96 8.30
CA PRO A 113 -5.20 -1.21 9.75
C PRO A 113 -3.97 -0.59 10.44
N ASP A 114 -3.99 -0.55 11.77
CA ASP A 114 -2.84 -0.08 12.55
C ASP A 114 -1.60 -0.92 12.24
N GLU A 115 -0.45 -0.24 12.13
CA GLU A 115 0.84 -0.84 11.75
C GLU A 115 0.88 -1.55 10.37
N SER A 116 -0.14 -1.35 9.54
CA SER A 116 -0.11 -1.74 8.13
C SER A 116 0.83 -0.86 7.31
N ILE A 117 1.31 -1.38 6.19
CA ILE A 117 2.22 -0.66 5.29
C ILE A 117 1.53 0.60 4.78
N TYR A 118 0.25 0.55 4.46
CA TYR A 118 -0.49 1.69 3.91
C TYR A 118 -0.85 2.72 4.98
N ASN A 119 -1.00 2.33 6.26
CA ASN A 119 -1.13 3.30 7.34
C ASN A 119 0.19 4.06 7.58
N MET A 120 1.33 3.38 7.52
CA MET A 120 2.64 4.02 7.64
C MET A 120 2.99 4.86 6.42
N ALA A 121 2.91 4.27 5.22
CA ALA A 121 3.22 4.92 3.97
C ALA A 121 2.23 6.06 3.66
N GLY A 122 0.95 5.89 3.97
CA GLY A 122 -0.08 6.91 3.73
C GLY A 122 0.14 8.22 4.50
N LYS A 123 0.82 8.18 5.65
CA LYS A 123 1.19 9.39 6.39
C LYS A 123 2.28 10.22 5.68
N VAL A 124 3.07 9.59 4.82
CA VAL A 124 4.23 10.22 4.15
C VAL A 124 3.96 10.46 2.67
N LEU A 125 3.43 9.46 1.97
CA LEU A 125 3.14 9.47 0.53
C LEU A 125 1.71 9.90 0.22
N GLY A 126 0.83 9.93 1.22
CA GLY A 126 -0.53 10.41 1.04
C GLY A 126 -0.59 11.92 0.97
N GLY A 127 -1.34 12.45 0.01
CA GLY A 127 -1.47 13.89 -0.15
C GLY A 127 -1.99 14.32 -1.52
N PHE A 128 -2.09 15.63 -1.70
CA PHE A 128 -2.39 16.24 -2.98
C PHE A 128 -1.10 16.50 -3.75
N PHE A 129 -1.16 16.34 -5.07
CA PHE A 129 -0.05 16.66 -5.96
C PHE A 129 -0.56 17.47 -7.14
N ALA A 130 0.32 18.33 -7.66
CA ALA A 130 0.12 19.04 -8.91
C ALA A 130 1.46 19.11 -9.65
N GLY A 131 1.42 19.11 -10.97
CA GLY A 131 2.59 19.10 -11.82
C GLY A 131 2.30 19.70 -13.18
N ILE A 132 3.35 20.25 -13.80
CA ILE A 132 3.32 20.77 -15.16
C ILE A 132 4.42 20.04 -15.93
N ARG A 133 4.09 19.53 -17.12
CA ARG A 133 5.03 18.90 -18.03
C ARG A 133 5.00 19.65 -19.36
N MET A 134 6.18 20.04 -19.82
CA MET A 134 6.39 20.64 -21.14
C MET A 134 7.09 19.64 -22.05
N SER A 135 6.59 19.48 -23.27
CA SER A 135 7.19 18.69 -24.34
C SER A 135 7.47 19.61 -25.52
N PHE A 136 8.67 19.55 -26.08
CA PHE A 136 9.13 20.40 -27.20
C PHE A 136 9.35 19.55 -28.45
#